data_AF-A0A944LKL7-F1
#
_entry.id   AF-A0A944LKL7-F1
#
_cell.length_a   1.000
_cell.length_b   1.000
_cell.length_c   1.000
_cell.angle_alpha   90.00
_cell.angle_beta   90.00
_cell.angle_gamma   90.00
#
_symmetry.space_group_name_H-M   'P 1'
#
loop_
_entity.id
_entity.type
_entity.pdbx_description
1 polymer ?
#
loop_
_entity_poly.entity_id
_entity_poly.type
_entity_poly.pdbx_seq_one_letter_code
_entity_poly.pdbx_strand_id
1 'polypeptide(L)'
;MTKEEIALWVQVAAVVVAVGASIVALVVSALDRRNARRIADEDRRGALKQAHLMFELETLLRLTKNLTRGGHSDTAVSRDMGAEASALVGALGPDRVPRSWESLVDQTPEEIQAVLAEEETPEWLKKSIEAHLALTAVAEEIREENRRR
;
A
#
# COMPACT_ATOMS: atom_id res chain seq x y z
N MET A 1 6.45 71.16 17.70
CA MET A 1 6.24 70.12 16.67
C MET A 1 5.44 70.73 15.55
N THR A 2 5.98 70.77 14.34
CA THR A 2 5.29 71.35 13.16
C THR A 2 4.36 70.32 12.51
N LYS A 3 3.40 70.78 11.70
CA LYS A 3 2.46 69.88 10.98
C LYS A 3 3.20 68.90 10.05
N GLU A 4 4.33 69.33 9.50
CA GLU A 4 5.18 68.53 8.62
C GLU A 4 5.88 67.39 9.36
N GLU A 5 6.39 67.64 10.58
CA GLU A 5 6.99 66.60 11.43
C GLU A 5 5.97 65.53 11.80
N ILE A 6 4.73 65.92 12.15
CA ILE A 6 3.66 64.97 12.47
C ILE A 6 3.32 64.10 11.25
N ALA A 7 3.21 64.70 10.06
CA ALA A 7 2.93 63.97 8.83
C ALA A 7 4.03 62.94 8.51
N LEU A 8 5.31 63.30 8.67
CA LEU A 8 6.43 62.39 8.47
C LEU A 8 6.37 61.20 9.43
N TRP A 9 6.12 61.43 10.73
CA TRP A 9 6.01 60.35 11.70
C TRP A 9 4.84 59.40 11.42
N VAL A 10 3.70 59.94 10.96
CA VAL A 10 2.56 59.11 10.54
C VAL A 10 2.91 58.26 9.32
N GLN A 11 3.63 58.81 8.33
CA GLN A 11 4.08 58.05 7.17
C GLN A 11 5.06 56.94 7.57
N VAL A 12 6.04 57.24 8.43
CA VAL A 12 7.00 56.25 8.94
C VAL A 12 6.27 55.14 9.69
N ALA A 13 5.33 55.48 10.57
CA ALA A 13 4.53 54.51 11.30
C ALA A 13 3.73 53.60 10.35
N ALA A 14 3.11 54.18 9.31
CA ALA A 14 2.37 53.41 8.31
C ALA A 14 3.25 52.40 7.57
N VAL A 15 4.47 52.80 7.18
CA VAL A 15 5.42 51.89 6.52
C VAL A 15 5.87 50.77 7.47
N VAL A 16 6.18 51.08 8.73
CA VAL A 16 6.55 50.07 9.73
C VAL A 16 5.44 49.06 9.94
N VAL A 17 4.18 49.52 10.04
CA VAL A 17 3.01 48.63 10.16
C VAL A 17 2.86 47.76 8.91
N ALA A 18 3.01 48.32 7.71
CA ALA A 18 2.90 47.57 6.46
C ALA A 18 3.98 46.49 6.33
N VAL A 19 5.22 46.78 6.72
CA VAL A 19 6.32 45.80 6.76
C VAL A 19 6.08 44.74 7.83
N GLY A 20 5.61 45.13 9.01
CA GLY A 20 5.24 44.17 10.06
C GLY A 20 4.15 43.21 9.60
N ALA A 21 3.10 43.73 8.95
CA ALA A 21 2.02 42.93 8.40
C ALA A 21 2.51 41.98 7.29
N SER A 22 3.40 42.43 6.41
CA SER A 22 3.94 41.58 5.34
C SER A 22 4.78 40.42 5.87
N ILE A 23 5.61 40.66 6.90
CA ILE A 23 6.38 39.60 7.56
C ILE A 23 5.45 38.59 8.22
N VAL A 24 4.45 39.05 8.98
CA VAL A 24 3.46 38.15 9.61
C VAL A 24 2.73 37.31 8.56
N ALA A 25 2.30 37.93 7.45
CA ALA A 25 1.64 37.22 6.36
C ALA A 25 2.54 36.13 5.75
N LEU A 26 3.84 36.41 5.54
CA LEU A 26 4.80 35.43 5.03
C LEU A 26 5.00 34.27 6.01
N VAL A 27 5.13 34.55 7.31
CA VAL A 27 5.31 33.53 8.34
C VAL A 27 4.08 32.63 8.43
N VAL A 28 2.88 33.21 8.49
CA VAL A 28 1.62 32.47 8.53
C VAL A 28 1.46 31.63 7.27
N SER A 29 1.74 32.18 6.08
CA SER A 29 1.69 31.43 4.83
C SER A 29 2.69 30.24 4.81
N ALA A 30 3.89 30.44 5.34
CA ALA A 30 4.89 29.38 5.44
C ALA A 30 4.46 28.27 6.42
N LEU A 31 3.90 28.64 7.57
CA LEU A 31 3.38 27.70 8.57
C LEU A 31 2.18 26.92 8.03
N ASP A 32 1.24 27.60 7.38
CA ASP A 32 0.07 26.99 6.76
C ASP A 32 0.48 25.97 5.70
N ARG A 33 1.42 26.32 4.80
CA ARG A 33 1.96 25.39 3.81
C ARG A 33 2.61 24.16 4.45
N ARG A 34 3.32 24.31 5.57
CA ARG A 34 3.92 23.18 6.29
C ARG A 34 2.85 22.28 6.90
N ASN A 35 1.84 22.88 7.52
CA ASN A 35 0.78 22.11 8.15
C ASN A 35 -0.09 21.39 7.11
N ALA A 36 -0.44 22.05 6.00
CA ALA A 36 -1.16 21.46 4.89
C ALA A 36 -0.43 20.26 4.28
N ARG A 37 0.91 20.36 4.10
CA ARG A 37 1.73 19.22 3.65
C ARG A 37 1.70 18.07 4.65
N ARG A 38 1.85 18.36 5.93
CA ARG A 38 1.81 17.33 6.98
C ARG A 38 0.47 16.60 7.00
N ILE A 39 -0.64 17.34 6.95
CA ILE A 39 -1.99 16.75 6.90
C ILE A 39 -2.16 15.92 5.62
N ALA A 40 -1.72 16.43 4.46
CA ALA A 40 -1.79 15.68 3.21
C ALA A 40 -0.97 14.37 3.24
N ASP A 41 0.20 14.39 3.88
CA ASP A 41 1.03 13.19 4.05
C ASP A 41 0.38 12.18 5.01
N GLU A 42 -0.21 12.65 6.11
CA GLU A 42 -0.97 11.82 7.07
C GLU A 42 -2.20 11.20 6.39
N ASP A 43 -2.99 11.98 5.65
CA ASP A 43 -4.15 11.52 4.89
C ASP A 43 -3.75 10.51 3.82
N ARG A 44 -2.65 10.75 3.10
CA ARG A 44 -2.13 9.80 2.10
C ARG A 44 -1.75 8.47 2.74
N ARG A 45 -1.12 8.48 3.92
CA ARG A 45 -0.81 7.25 4.67
C ARG A 45 -2.09 6.53 5.11
N GLY A 46 -3.07 7.27 5.62
CA GLY A 46 -4.37 6.73 6.01
C GLY A 46 -5.09 6.07 4.82
N ALA A 47 -5.14 6.76 3.68
CA ALA A 47 -5.76 6.26 2.46
C ALA A 47 -5.07 4.99 1.93
N LEU A 48 -3.74 4.96 1.91
CA LEU A 48 -2.98 3.76 1.48
C LEU A 48 -3.24 2.57 2.41
N LYS A 49 -3.23 2.79 3.73
CA LYS A 49 -3.54 1.74 4.71
C LYS A 49 -4.97 1.23 4.53
N GLN A 50 -5.94 2.12 4.34
CA GLN A 50 -7.32 1.73 4.08
C GLN A 50 -7.46 0.93 2.78
N ALA A 51 -6.81 1.37 1.69
CA ALA A 51 -6.82 0.66 0.43
C ALA A 51 -6.22 -0.75 0.55
N HIS A 52 -5.12 -0.89 1.29
CA HIS A 52 -4.51 -2.18 1.57
C HIS A 52 -5.45 -3.10 2.36
N LEU A 53 -6.07 -2.60 3.44
CA LEU A 53 -7.03 -3.38 4.23
C LEU A 53 -8.27 -3.79 3.43
N MET A 54 -8.76 -2.91 2.55
CA MET A 54 -9.89 -3.23 1.67
C MET A 54 -9.53 -4.33 0.66
N PHE A 55 -8.31 -4.27 0.09
CA PHE A 55 -7.78 -5.33 -0.75
C PHE A 55 -7.68 -6.67 -0.01
N GLU A 56 -7.12 -6.68 1.20
CA GLU A 56 -7.03 -7.90 2.02
C GLU A 56 -8.43 -8.46 2.35
N LEU A 57 -9.38 -7.59 2.71
CA LEU A 57 -10.77 -7.99 2.99
C LEU A 57 -11.44 -8.63 1.77
N GLU A 58 -11.31 -8.02 0.59
CA GLU A 58 -11.87 -8.56 -0.66
C GLU A 58 -11.23 -9.91 -1.01
N THR A 59 -9.91 -10.01 -0.83
CA THR A 59 -9.15 -11.25 -1.07
C THR A 59 -9.60 -12.37 -0.11
N LEU A 60 -9.78 -12.06 1.17
CA LEU A 60 -10.31 -12.99 2.18
C LEU A 60 -11.75 -13.42 1.89
N LEU A 61 -12.61 -12.49 1.46
CA LEU A 61 -13.99 -12.81 1.06
C LEU A 61 -14.00 -13.76 -0.14
N ARG A 62 -13.12 -13.53 -1.12
CA ARG A 62 -12.99 -14.39 -2.30
C ARG A 62 -12.46 -15.78 -1.93
N LEU A 63 -11.46 -15.84 -1.06
CA LEU A 63 -10.92 -17.10 -0.54
C LEU A 63 -12.00 -17.88 0.22
N THR A 64 -12.74 -17.20 1.11
CA THR A 64 -13.83 -17.82 1.88
C THR A 64 -14.91 -18.40 0.96
N LYS A 65 -15.31 -17.66 -0.08
CA LYS A 65 -16.27 -18.13 -1.09
C LYS A 65 -15.75 -19.34 -1.85
N ASN A 66 -14.48 -19.32 -2.26
CA ASN A 66 -13.84 -20.44 -2.96
C ASN A 66 -13.83 -21.70 -2.06
N LEU A 67 -13.39 -21.57 -0.81
CA LEU A 67 -13.35 -22.69 0.15
C LEU A 67 -14.74 -23.22 0.52
N THR A 68 -15.73 -22.33 0.69
CA THR A 68 -17.09 -22.72 1.08
C THR A 68 -17.85 -23.41 -0.04
N ARG A 69 -17.50 -23.14 -1.31
CA ARG A 69 -18.05 -23.88 -2.45
C ARG A 69 -17.70 -25.36 -2.44
N GLY A 70 -16.70 -25.77 -1.65
CA GLY A 70 -16.49 -27.16 -1.26
C GLY A 70 -16.39 -28.12 -2.43
N GLY A 71 -15.31 -28.00 -3.23
CA GLY A 71 -14.93 -28.95 -4.28
C GLY A 71 -15.98 -29.18 -5.39
N HIS A 72 -15.64 -28.86 -6.63
CA HIS A 72 -16.52 -29.22 -7.74
C HIS A 72 -16.36 -30.72 -8.09
N SER A 73 -17.44 -31.38 -8.50
CA SER A 73 -17.38 -32.76 -9.03
C SER A 73 -16.64 -32.86 -10.37
N ASP A 74 -16.42 -31.71 -11.02
CA ASP A 74 -15.61 -31.59 -12.23
C ASP A 74 -14.16 -31.34 -11.82
N THR A 75 -13.29 -32.26 -12.21
CA THR A 75 -11.86 -32.21 -11.91
C THR A 75 -11.16 -30.97 -12.46
N ALA A 76 -11.61 -30.43 -13.59
CA ALA A 76 -11.03 -29.21 -14.16
C ALA A 76 -11.39 -28.00 -13.30
N VAL A 77 -12.67 -27.85 -12.97
CA VAL A 77 -13.15 -26.76 -12.10
C VAL A 77 -12.54 -26.85 -10.71
N SER A 78 -12.39 -28.06 -10.16
CA SER A 78 -11.74 -28.28 -8.87
C SER A 78 -10.27 -27.83 -8.87
N ARG A 79 -9.53 -28.11 -9.96
CA ARG A 79 -8.15 -27.66 -10.14
C ARG A 79 -8.04 -26.14 -10.23
N ASP A 80 -8.92 -25.51 -11.01
CA ASP A 80 -8.95 -24.05 -11.15
C ASP A 80 -9.25 -23.37 -9.81
N MET A 81 -10.19 -23.93 -9.04
CA MET A 81 -10.50 -23.46 -7.69
C MET A 81 -9.30 -23.58 -6.74
N GLY A 82 -8.55 -24.68 -6.79
CA GLY A 82 -7.34 -24.88 -5.98
C GLY A 82 -6.21 -23.92 -6.34
N ALA A 83 -6.03 -23.65 -7.64
CA ALA A 83 -5.06 -22.66 -8.12
C ALA A 83 -5.44 -21.24 -7.66
N GLU A 84 -6.72 -20.88 -7.77
CA GLU A 84 -7.23 -19.61 -7.26
C GLU A 84 -7.04 -19.49 -5.74
N ALA A 85 -7.38 -20.52 -4.96
CA ALA A 85 -7.19 -20.53 -3.52
C ALA A 85 -5.72 -20.32 -3.14
N SER A 86 -4.81 -21.01 -3.81
CA SER A 86 -3.37 -20.86 -3.59
C SER A 86 -2.91 -19.43 -3.88
N ALA A 87 -3.30 -18.86 -5.02
CA ALA A 87 -2.99 -17.46 -5.38
C ALA A 87 -3.50 -16.44 -4.35
N LEU A 88 -4.73 -16.63 -3.84
CA LEU A 88 -5.29 -15.75 -2.81
C LEU A 88 -4.56 -15.86 -1.48
N VAL A 89 -4.15 -17.07 -1.09
CA VAL A 89 -3.30 -17.30 0.09
C VAL A 89 -1.94 -16.62 -0.10
N GLY A 90 -1.32 -16.77 -1.27
CA GLY A 90 -0.10 -16.08 -1.73
C GLY A 90 -0.16 -14.55 -1.57
N ALA A 91 -1.30 -13.96 -1.98
CA ALA A 91 -1.52 -12.52 -1.84
C ALA A 91 -1.63 -12.08 -0.36
N LEU A 92 -2.34 -12.85 0.46
CA LEU A 92 -2.63 -12.53 1.86
C LEU A 92 -1.42 -12.67 2.79
N GLY A 93 -0.56 -13.65 2.54
CA GLY A 93 0.64 -13.84 3.36
C GLY A 93 0.44 -14.67 4.63
N PRO A 94 1.56 -15.02 5.29
CA PRO A 94 1.57 -15.84 6.50
C PRO A 94 0.92 -15.14 7.70
N ASP A 95 0.93 -13.80 7.76
CA ASP A 95 0.35 -13.05 8.88
C ASP A 95 -1.18 -13.17 8.96
N ARG A 96 -1.85 -13.32 7.80
CA ARG A 96 -3.32 -13.36 7.71
C ARG A 96 -3.85 -14.79 7.70
N VAL A 97 -3.18 -15.69 6.98
CA VAL A 97 -3.64 -17.08 6.77
C VAL A 97 -2.51 -18.09 7.03
N PRO A 98 -1.93 -18.12 8.25
CA PRO A 98 -0.70 -18.85 8.53
C PRO A 98 -0.75 -20.34 8.19
N ARG A 99 -1.84 -21.02 8.55
CA ARG A 99 -1.99 -22.47 8.28
C ARG A 99 -2.13 -22.80 6.80
N SER A 100 -2.88 -21.96 6.06
CA SER A 100 -3.07 -22.16 4.63
C SER A 100 -1.82 -21.79 3.86
N TRP A 101 -1.08 -20.79 4.33
CA TRP A 101 0.22 -20.40 3.78
C TRP A 101 1.22 -21.54 3.85
N GLU A 102 1.40 -22.10 5.05
CA GLU A 102 2.29 -23.25 5.28
C GLU A 102 1.91 -24.45 4.40
N SER A 103 0.62 -24.69 4.22
CA SER A 103 0.14 -25.84 3.42
C SER A 103 0.18 -25.65 1.90
N LEU A 104 0.05 -24.41 1.39
CA LEU A 104 -0.19 -24.16 -0.04
C LEU A 104 0.90 -23.35 -0.73
N VAL A 105 1.71 -22.62 0.03
CA VAL A 105 2.66 -21.63 -0.52
C VAL A 105 4.06 -21.81 0.04
N ASP A 106 4.21 -22.27 1.28
CA ASP A 106 5.51 -22.46 1.96
C ASP A 106 6.26 -23.71 1.44
N GLN A 107 6.49 -23.74 0.13
CA GLN A 107 7.39 -24.67 -0.53
C GLN A 107 8.81 -24.10 -0.48
N THR A 108 9.76 -24.96 -0.17
CA THR A 108 11.18 -24.58 -0.17
C THR A 108 11.65 -24.23 -1.59
N PRO A 109 12.63 -23.31 -1.75
CA PRO A 109 13.22 -23.01 -3.05
C PRO A 109 13.71 -24.25 -3.80
N GLU A 110 14.19 -25.26 -3.08
CA GLU A 110 14.63 -26.54 -3.62
C GLU A 110 13.45 -27.36 -4.18
N GLU A 111 12.31 -27.39 -3.49
CA GLU A 111 11.08 -28.06 -3.97
C GLU A 111 10.52 -27.37 -5.21
N ILE A 112 10.54 -26.04 -5.23
CA ILE A 112 10.10 -25.26 -6.40
C ILE A 112 11.03 -25.50 -7.59
N GLN A 113 12.35 -25.51 -7.37
CA GLN A 113 13.31 -25.83 -8.43
C GLN A 113 13.19 -27.26 -8.92
N ALA A 114 12.91 -28.23 -8.05
CA ALA A 114 12.69 -29.61 -8.44
C ALA A 114 11.49 -29.72 -9.41
N VAL A 115 10.36 -29.10 -9.09
CA VAL A 115 9.16 -29.08 -9.93
C VAL A 115 9.41 -28.36 -11.27
N LEU A 116 10.19 -27.29 -11.27
CA LEU A 116 10.55 -26.56 -12.49
C LEU A 116 11.58 -27.31 -13.37
N ALA A 117 12.47 -28.10 -12.76
CA ALA A 117 13.51 -28.88 -13.42
C ALA A 117 12.98 -30.20 -14.01
N GLU A 118 11.85 -30.71 -13.51
CA GLU A 118 11.19 -31.88 -14.08
C GLU A 118 10.78 -31.63 -15.56
N GLU A 119 11.21 -32.53 -16.43
CA GLU A 119 11.01 -32.44 -17.89
C GLU A 119 9.56 -32.79 -18.29
N GLU A 120 8.86 -33.56 -17.45
CA GLU A 120 7.43 -33.89 -17.61
C GLU A 120 6.49 -32.77 -17.11
N THR A 121 6.98 -31.77 -16.38
CA THR A 121 6.15 -30.70 -15.85
C THR A 121 5.61 -29.84 -17.00
N PRO A 122 4.28 -29.74 -17.18
CA PRO A 122 3.70 -28.96 -18.27
C PRO A 122 4.14 -27.49 -18.24
N GLU A 123 4.42 -26.91 -19.40
CA GLU A 123 4.92 -25.53 -19.52
C GLU A 123 3.98 -24.49 -18.87
N TRP A 124 2.66 -24.72 -18.94
CA TRP A 124 1.66 -23.85 -18.30
C TRP A 124 1.79 -23.85 -16.78
N LEU A 125 2.19 -24.98 -16.18
CA LEU A 125 2.38 -25.11 -14.73
C LEU A 125 3.65 -24.36 -14.31
N LYS A 126 4.73 -24.45 -15.09
CA LYS A 126 5.96 -23.67 -14.85
C LYS A 126 5.68 -22.16 -14.85
N LYS A 127 4.92 -21.68 -15.85
CA LYS A 127 4.49 -20.27 -15.95
C LYS A 127 3.59 -19.85 -14.78
N SER A 128 2.71 -20.74 -14.31
CA SER A 128 1.85 -20.50 -13.15
C SER A 128 2.67 -20.35 -11.86
N ILE A 129 3.69 -21.20 -11.67
CA ILE A 129 4.60 -21.12 -10.52
C ILE A 129 5.40 -19.82 -10.56
N GLU A 130 5.96 -19.46 -11.72
CA GLU A 130 6.68 -18.19 -11.92
C GLU A 130 5.81 -16.97 -11.58
N ALA A 131 4.57 -16.94 -12.09
CA ALA A 131 3.62 -15.87 -11.79
C ALA A 131 3.27 -15.80 -10.29
N HIS A 132 3.15 -16.95 -9.63
CA HIS A 132 2.88 -17.02 -8.19
C HIS A 132 4.05 -16.46 -7.37
N LEU A 133 5.29 -16.83 -7.71
CA LEU A 133 6.49 -16.28 -7.07
C LEU A 133 6.60 -14.77 -7.25
N ALA A 134 6.35 -14.26 -8.46
CA ALA A 134 6.35 -12.83 -8.73
C ALA A 134 5.29 -12.10 -7.89
N LEU A 135 4.09 -12.67 -7.78
CA LEU A 135 3.01 -12.11 -6.97
C LEU A 135 3.37 -12.08 -5.48
N THR A 136 3.96 -13.15 -4.97
CA THR A 136 4.45 -13.23 -3.59
C THR A 136 5.56 -12.21 -3.33
N ALA A 137 6.53 -12.07 -4.23
CA ALA A 137 7.60 -11.09 -4.11
C ALA A 137 7.08 -9.65 -4.08
N VAL A 138 6.12 -9.31 -4.95
CA VAL A 138 5.46 -7.99 -4.95
C VAL A 138 4.67 -7.78 -3.66
N ALA A 139 3.96 -8.80 -3.17
CA ALA A 139 3.22 -8.72 -1.91
C ALA A 139 4.18 -8.49 -0.72
N GLU A 140 5.33 -9.17 -0.70
CA GLU A 140 6.37 -8.97 0.32
C GLU A 140 7.01 -7.59 0.25
N GLU A 141 7.31 -7.08 -0.94
CA GLU A 141 7.84 -5.72 -1.12
C GLU A 141 6.85 -4.68 -0.61
N ILE A 142 5.56 -4.83 -0.92
CA ILE A 142 4.49 -3.95 -0.39
C ILE A 142 4.43 -4.05 1.15
N ARG A 143 4.53 -5.26 1.72
CA ARG A 143 4.54 -5.43 3.19
C ARG A 143 5.77 -4.82 3.84
N GLU A 144 6.94 -4.94 3.22
CA GLU A 144 8.18 -4.37 3.73
C GLU A 144 8.16 -2.84 3.68
N GLU A 145 7.68 -2.27 2.57
CA GLU A 145 7.50 -0.82 2.42
C GLU A 145 6.49 -0.28 3.45
N ASN A 146 5.43 -1.04 3.73
CA ASN A 146 4.46 -0.71 4.78
C ASN A 146 5.03 -0.86 6.20
N ARG A 147 6.02 -1.74 6.43
CA ARG A 147 6.68 -1.92 7.74
C ARG A 147 7.76 -0.88 8.02
N ARG A 148 8.45 -0.39 6.98
CA ARG A 148 9.54 0.60 7.08
C ARG A 148 9.06 2.04 7.25
N ARG A 149 7.78 2.32 6.99
CA ARG A 149 7.18 3.67 7.03
C ARG A 149 6.34 3.91 8.27
#